data_AF-A0A9D6F1F1-F1
#
_entry.id   AF-A0A9D6F1F1-F1
#
_cell.length_a   1.000
_cell.length_b   1.000
_cell.length_c   1.000
_cell.angle_alpha   90.00
_cell.angle_beta   90.00
_cell.angle_gamma   90.00
#
_symmetry.space_group_name_H-M   'P 1'
#
loop_
_entity.id
_entity.type
_entity.pdbx_description
1 polymer ?
#
loop_
_entity_poly.entity_id
_entity_poly.type
_entity_poly.pdbx_seq_one_letter_code
_entity_poly.pdbx_strand_id
1 'polypeptide(L)'
;MKQRREAVLSLLRREEPAAQLARRYGISEQTLYRWRDDFLAAGEAALAKGKNGVDARDQEIRALKAELEERTLTIGKLAAANRILIKISRQLS
;
A
#
# COMPACT_ATOMS: atom_id res chain seq x y z
N MET A 1 -1.16 14.06 6.11
CA MET A 1 -0.41 13.76 4.87
C MET A 1 -0.25 14.97 3.95
N LYS A 2 -1.32 15.69 3.55
CA LYS A 2 -1.21 16.85 2.64
C LYS A 2 -0.26 17.95 3.14
N GLN A 3 -0.39 18.36 4.41
CA GLN A 3 0.48 19.40 5.03
C GLN A 3 1.96 18.99 5.07
N ARG A 4 2.27 17.73 5.39
CA ARG A 4 3.67 17.22 5.40
C ARG A 4 4.30 17.29 4.01
N ARG A 5 3.58 16.86 2.97
CA ARG A 5 4.08 16.93 1.58
C ARG A 5 4.36 18.37 1.18
N GLU A 6 3.41 19.27 1.46
CA GLU A 6 3.53 20.68 1.10
C GLU A 6 4.72 21.35 1.79
N ALA A 7 4.89 21.11 3.10
CA ALA A 7 6.05 21.61 3.86
C ALA A 7 7.39 21.16 3.27
N VAL A 8 7.51 19.88 2.91
CA VAL A 8 8.72 19.33 2.28
C VAL A 8 8.96 19.95 0.90
N LEU A 9 7.91 20.11 0.08
CA LEU A 9 8.05 20.71 -1.25
C LEU A 9 8.44 22.19 -1.19
N SER A 10 7.85 22.97 -0.27
CA SER A 10 8.24 24.36 -0.05
C SER A 10 9.69 24.48 0.41
N LEU A 11 10.16 23.58 1.28
CA LEU A 11 11.57 23.53 1.71
C LEU A 11 12.50 23.22 0.53
N LEU A 12 12.17 22.21 -0.28
CA LEU A 12 13.00 21.81 -1.44
C LEU A 12 13.07 22.91 -2.51
N ARG A 13 11.99 23.65 -2.71
CA ARG A 13 11.93 24.80 -3.63
C ARG A 13 12.56 26.06 -3.06
N ARG A 14 12.93 26.06 -1.77
CA ARG A 14 13.47 27.23 -1.06
C ARG A 14 12.53 28.43 -1.11
N GLU A 15 11.22 28.18 -1.02
CA GLU A 15 10.20 29.25 -1.02
C GLU A 15 10.35 30.17 0.20
N GLU A 16 10.73 29.60 1.36
CA GLU A 16 10.94 30.29 2.62
C GLU A 16 12.08 29.62 3.43
N PRO A 17 12.70 30.31 4.40
CA PRO A 17 13.64 29.69 5.32
C PRO A 17 13.01 28.56 6.14
N ALA A 18 13.78 27.50 6.45
CA ALA A 18 13.32 26.34 7.21
C ALA A 18 12.66 26.70 8.55
N ALA A 19 13.21 27.68 9.27
CA ALA A 19 12.64 28.20 10.52
C ALA A 19 11.22 28.79 10.35
N GLN A 20 10.97 29.48 9.23
CA GLN A 20 9.65 30.06 8.95
C GLN A 20 8.65 28.97 8.56
N LEU A 21 9.07 28.02 7.72
CA LEU A 21 8.28 26.84 7.38
C LEU A 21 7.91 26.02 8.62
N ALA A 22 8.89 25.73 9.48
CA ALA A 22 8.69 24.96 10.69
C ALA A 22 7.63 25.61 11.60
N ARG A 23 7.70 26.94 11.80
CA ARG A 23 6.67 27.70 12.53
C ARG A 23 5.30 27.65 11.85
N ARG A 24 5.24 27.89 10.53
CA ARG A 24 3.99 27.88 9.75
C ARG A 24 3.26 26.54 9.83
N TYR A 25 4.01 25.44 9.87
CA TYR A 25 3.47 24.09 9.98
C TYR A 25 3.40 23.54 11.41
N GLY A 26 3.77 24.33 12.43
CA GLY A 26 3.68 23.94 13.85
C GLY A 26 4.63 22.79 14.25
N ILE A 27 5.80 22.70 13.63
CA ILE A 27 6.80 21.64 13.85
C ILE A 27 8.19 22.23 14.15
N SER A 28 9.13 21.38 14.58
CA SER A 28 10.55 21.76 14.67
C SER A 28 11.23 21.69 13.29
N GLU A 29 12.30 22.48 13.09
CA GLU A 29 13.15 22.38 11.90
C GLU A 29 13.74 20.97 11.75
N GLN A 30 14.11 20.33 12.86
CA GLN A 30 14.59 18.95 12.86
C GLN A 30 13.53 17.98 12.29
N THR A 31 12.26 18.16 12.66
CA THR A 31 11.16 17.36 12.11
C THR A 31 11.01 17.60 10.61
N LEU A 32 11.12 18.87 10.18
CA LEU A 32 11.02 19.24 8.78
C LEU A 32 12.17 18.64 7.94
N TYR A 33 13.40 18.69 8.44
CA TYR A 33 14.55 18.07 7.76
C TYR A 33 14.44 16.55 7.71
N ARG A 34 14.00 15.89 8.80
CA ARG A 34 13.70 14.45 8.78
C ARG A 34 12.67 14.11 7.70
N TRP A 35 11.62 14.92 7.57
CA TRP A 35 10.61 14.69 6.54
C TRP A 35 11.16 14.86 5.12
N ARG A 36 12.08 15.81 4.91
CA ARG A 36 12.79 15.97 3.63
C ARG A 36 13.62 14.73 3.33
N ASP A 37 14.37 14.24 4.31
CA ASP A 37 15.27 13.10 4.14
C ASP A 37 14.47 11.81 3.82
N ASP A 38 13.39 11.56 4.56
CA ASP A 38 12.45 10.46 4.26
C ASP A 38 11.89 10.56 2.83
N PHE A 39 11.53 11.77 2.41
CA PHE A 39 10.94 12.02 1.09
C PHE A 39 11.96 11.79 -0.04
N LEU A 40 13.19 12.27 0.13
CA LEU A 40 14.27 12.07 -0.84
C LEU A 40 14.66 10.59 -0.94
N ALA A 41 14.83 9.90 0.18
CA ALA A 41 15.15 8.47 0.20
C ALA A 41 14.07 7.62 -0.50
N ALA A 42 12.79 7.91 -0.23
CA ALA A 42 11.69 7.24 -0.92
C ALA A 42 11.65 7.60 -2.42
N GLY A 43 11.94 8.84 -2.78
CA GLY A 43 12.02 9.31 -4.16
C GLY A 43 13.14 8.60 -4.93
N GLU A 44 14.34 8.52 -4.37
CA GLU A 44 15.48 7.79 -4.94
C GLU A 44 15.17 6.30 -5.11
N ALA A 45 14.60 5.65 -4.09
CA ALA A 45 14.20 4.25 -4.18
C ALA A 45 13.15 4.00 -5.28
N ALA A 46 12.19 4.92 -5.45
CA ALA A 46 11.20 4.84 -6.51
C ALA A 46 11.81 5.03 -7.91
N LEU A 47 12.74 5.97 -8.05
CA LEU A 47 13.46 6.19 -9.31
C LEU A 47 14.36 5.00 -9.67
N ALA A 48 15.05 4.42 -8.68
CA ALA A 48 15.90 3.24 -8.88
C ALA A 48 15.09 2.01 -9.30
N LYS A 49 13.89 1.82 -8.73
CA LYS A 49 12.97 0.74 -9.15
C LYS A 49 12.33 0.98 -10.52
N GLY A 50 12.23 2.24 -10.94
CA GLY A 50 11.58 2.64 -12.19
C GLY A 50 10.07 2.34 -12.20
N LYS A 51 9.42 2.60 -13.35
CA LYS A 51 7.98 2.27 -13.56
C LYS A 51 7.70 0.77 -13.43
N ASN A 52 8.67 -0.06 -13.86
CA ASN A 52 8.57 -1.51 -13.83
C ASN A 52 8.33 -2.09 -12.42
N GLY A 53 8.85 -1.46 -11.37
CA GLY A 53 8.66 -1.93 -10.00
C GLY A 53 7.25 -1.73 -9.46
N VAL A 54 6.55 -0.67 -9.90
CA VAL A 54 5.14 -0.44 -9.55
C VAL A 54 4.25 -1.38 -10.36
N ASP A 55 4.52 -1.51 -11.66
CA ASP A 55 3.77 -2.38 -12.56
C ASP A 55 3.86 -3.85 -12.15
N ALA A 56 5.06 -4.31 -11.75
CA ALA A 56 5.28 -5.67 -11.25
C ALA A 56 4.50 -5.94 -9.96
N ARG A 57 4.49 -4.98 -9.01
CA ARG A 57 3.73 -5.14 -7.77
C ARG A 57 2.23 -5.19 -8.03
N ASP A 58 1.72 -4.34 -8.91
CA ASP A 58 0.30 -4.33 -9.26
C ASP A 58 -0.10 -5.59 -10.04
N GLN A 59 0.79 -6.11 -10.88
CA GLN A 59 0.59 -7.39 -11.57
C GLN A 59 0.56 -8.56 -10.58
N GLU A 60 1.48 -8.60 -9.62
CA GLU A 60 1.49 -9.60 -8.55
C GLU A 60 0.22 -9.54 -7.70
N ILE A 61 -0.24 -8.34 -7.32
CA ILE A 61 -1.50 -8.16 -6.59
C ILE A 61 -2.70 -8.69 -7.41
N ARG A 62 -2.74 -8.42 -8.72
CA ARG A 62 -3.80 -8.94 -9.59
C ARG A 62 -3.76 -10.48 -9.68
N ALA A 63 -2.57 -11.06 -9.82
CA ALA A 63 -2.41 -12.51 -9.86
C ALA A 63 -2.87 -13.17 -8.55
N LEU A 64 -2.44 -12.64 -7.39
CA LEU A 64 -2.84 -13.15 -6.08
C LEU A 64 -4.35 -13.05 -5.84
N LYS A 65 -4.99 -11.97 -6.30
CA LYS A 65 -6.45 -11.82 -6.21
C LYS A 65 -7.19 -12.87 -7.05
N ALA A 66 -6.74 -13.11 -8.28
CA ALA A 66 -7.32 -14.14 -9.14
C ALA A 66 -7.18 -15.54 -8.51
N GLU A 67 -6.02 -15.85 -7.93
CA GLU A 67 -5.79 -17.12 -7.25
C GLU A 67 -6.68 -17.28 -6.00
N LEU A 68 -6.88 -16.20 -5.23
CA LEU A 68 -7.80 -16.21 -4.09
C LEU A 68 -9.26 -16.46 -4.51
N GLU A 69 -9.71 -15.86 -5.61
CA GLU A 69 -11.06 -16.09 -6.15
C GLU A 69 -11.24 -17.54 -6.59
N GLU A 70 -10.27 -18.11 -7.31
CA GLU A 70 -10.28 -19.51 -7.75
C GLU A 70 -10.33 -20.48 -6.57
N ARG A 71 -9.50 -20.24 -5.55
CA ARG A 71 -9.49 -21.04 -4.31
C ARG A 71 -10.81 -20.95 -3.58
N THR A 72 -11.40 -19.75 -3.49
CA THR A 72 -12.71 -19.54 -2.84
C THR A 72 -13.82 -20.30 -3.56
N LEU A 73 -13.83 -20.27 -4.90
CA LEU A 73 -14.79 -21.03 -5.69
C LEU A 73 -14.63 -22.55 -5.47
N THR A 74 -13.40 -23.04 -5.43
CA THR A 74 -13.10 -24.47 -5.19
C THR A 74 -13.58 -24.91 -3.82
N ILE A 75 -13.31 -24.12 -2.78
CA ILE A 75 -13.81 -24.38 -1.41
C ILE A 75 -15.34 -24.41 -1.41
N GLY A 76 -16.00 -23.47 -2.08
CA GLY A 76 -17.46 -23.43 -2.20
C GLY A 76 -18.04 -24.70 -2.82
N LYS A 77 -17.43 -25.18 -3.92
CA LYS A 77 -17.83 -26.43 -4.59
C LYS A 77 -17.65 -27.64 -3.67
N LEU A 78 -16.51 -27.75 -2.99
CA LEU A 78 -16.23 -28.84 -2.05
C LEU A 78 -17.19 -28.84 -0.86
N ALA A 79 -17.50 -27.66 -0.31
CA ALA A 79 -18.45 -27.52 0.79
C ALA A 79 -19.86 -27.95 0.38
N ALA A 80 -20.30 -27.60 -0.84
CA ALA A 80 -21.59 -28.03 -1.37
C ALA A 80 -21.65 -29.56 -1.55
N ALA A 81 -20.61 -30.16 -2.15
CA ALA A 81 -20.51 -31.61 -2.31
C ALA A 81 -20.55 -32.33 -0.96
N ASN A 82 -19.80 -31.84 0.04
CA ASN A 82 -19.76 -32.43 1.37
C ASN A 82 -21.14 -32.38 2.07
N ARG A 83 -21.87 -31.26 1.96
CA ARG A 83 -23.25 -31.15 2.49
C ARG A 83 -24.19 -32.18 1.87
N ILE A 84 -24.08 -32.42 0.56
CA ILE A 84 -24.90 -33.42 -0.15
C ILE A 84 -24.58 -34.83 0.35
N LEU A 85 -23.29 -35.17 0.45
CA LEU A 85 -22.85 -36.48 0.94
C LEU A 85 -23.33 -36.75 2.37
N ILE A 86 -23.21 -35.77 3.27
CA ILE A 86 -23.72 -35.88 4.64
C ILE A 86 -25.23 -36.11 4.65
N LYS A 87 -25.99 -35.43 3.78
CA LYS A 87 -27.44 -35.58 3.70
C LYS A 87 -27.84 -36.98 3.22
N ILE A 88 -27.18 -37.49 2.19
CA ILE A 88 -27.42 -38.84 1.65
C ILE A 88 -27.07 -39.90 2.70
N SER A 89 -25.91 -39.78 3.36
CA SER A 89 -25.49 -40.71 4.41
C SER A 89 -26.48 -40.79 5.56
N ARG A 90 -27.12 -39.67 5.95
CA ARG A 90 -28.15 -39.65 6.99
C ARG A 90 -29.48 -40.28 6.59
N GLN A 91 -29.79 -40.31 5.30
CA GLN A 91 -31.03 -40.93 4.80
C GLN A 91 -30.90 -42.45 4.64
N LEU A 92 -29.67 -42.95 4.56
CA LEU A 92 -29.34 -44.37 4.42
C LEU A 92 -29.07 -45.08 5.76
N SER A 93 -28.99 -44.32 6.85
CA SER A 93 -28.81 -44.78 8.24
C SER A 93 -30.12 -44.72 9.00
#